data_AF-A0A2K2VY45-F1
#
_entry.id   AF-A0A2K2VY45-F1
#
_cell.length_a   1.000
_cell.length_b   1.000
_cell.length_c   1.000
_cell.angle_alpha   90.00
_cell.angle_beta   90.00
_cell.angle_gamma   90.00
#
_symmetry.space_group_name_H-M   'P 1'
#
loop_
_entity.id
_entity.type
_entity.pdbx_description
1 polymer ?
#
loop_
_entity_poly.entity_id
_entity_poly.type
_entity_poly.pdbx_seq_one_letter_code
_entity_poly.pdbx_strand_id
1 'polypeptide(L)'
;MTRKSGCIQPGRPHHILVGLLLLTVAVTMFVGSGIPAQAQSPLHPMDFPPEQVLEFAHHLFSEQEYFRAIGEYQRFLFLYPDNPQAQNAALRIVQCYFRGKRWHQALEAVNAFLRDYPQSSLQWEARFLKARTLGELGRGEEARKEYGAIIEDQPGRPLVAEAWYLIGLSYAKEGRWLEADQALSQVGSEDLFYARAKKVQQIVAEESEAKRKDPSLAGFLAALLPGAGHLYCDRPRDAAIAFVFTGAFAWATYEAFNQDHEGVGVGLALVTAAFYGGNIYSAVNVSHKYNDREEQRQQERLAPYGKISFDQPRAPSVSLSLKFFF
;
A
#
# COMPACT_ATOMS: atom_id res chain seq x y z
N MET A 1 -70.94 26.75 -19.75
CA MET A 1 -71.57 25.49 -20.20
C MET A 1 -71.48 24.49 -19.06
N THR A 2 -72.39 24.52 -18.08
CA THR A 2 -73.63 23.69 -17.98
C THR A 2 -73.33 22.18 -17.99
N ARG A 3 -73.23 21.54 -16.82
CA ARG A 3 -74.30 20.80 -16.07
C ARG A 3 -74.86 19.56 -16.78
N LYS A 4 -74.75 18.39 -16.12
CA LYS A 4 -75.84 17.45 -15.73
C LYS A 4 -75.17 16.19 -15.15
N SER A 5 -75.30 15.77 -13.88
CA SER A 5 -76.42 15.63 -12.93
C SER A 5 -77.26 14.36 -13.10
N GLY A 6 -77.34 13.59 -12.00
CA GLY A 6 -78.46 12.74 -11.58
C GLY A 6 -78.39 11.27 -12.01
N CYS A 7 -78.93 10.29 -11.28
CA CYS A 7 -79.62 10.17 -9.99
C CYS A 7 -79.83 8.63 -9.81
N ILE A 8 -79.54 7.99 -8.67
CA ILE A 8 -80.42 7.75 -7.50
C ILE A 8 -81.60 6.77 -7.76
N GLN A 9 -81.44 5.53 -7.22
CA GLN A 9 -82.42 4.67 -6.48
C GLN A 9 -83.71 4.18 -7.19
N PRO A 10 -84.60 3.33 -6.57
CA PRO A 10 -84.52 2.47 -5.36
C PRO A 10 -85.09 1.03 -5.57
N GLY A 11 -85.08 0.21 -4.50
CA GLY A 11 -86.27 -0.60 -4.14
C GLY A 11 -86.17 -2.13 -4.18
N ARG A 12 -85.99 -2.75 -3.01
CA ARG A 12 -86.50 -4.11 -2.65
C ARG A 12 -88.06 -4.10 -2.61
N PRO A 13 -88.84 -5.17 -2.26
CA PRO A 13 -88.50 -6.52 -1.74
C PRO A 13 -89.42 -7.70 -2.18
N HIS A 14 -89.14 -8.92 -1.64
CA HIS A 14 -90.12 -9.99 -1.25
C HIS A 14 -90.82 -10.78 -2.39
N HIS A 15 -91.12 -12.09 -2.39
CA HIS A 15 -91.37 -13.17 -1.40
C HIS A 15 -91.41 -14.51 -2.23
N ILE A 16 -90.80 -15.63 -1.77
CA ILE A 16 -91.47 -16.82 -1.18
C ILE A 16 -91.76 -18.00 -2.14
N LEU A 17 -91.21 -19.19 -1.76
CA LEU A 17 -91.67 -20.59 -1.98
C LEU A 17 -91.71 -21.12 -3.45
N VAL A 18 -91.41 -22.37 -3.82
CA VAL A 18 -91.45 -23.71 -3.19
C VAL A 18 -90.49 -24.63 -3.97
N GLY A 19 -89.86 -25.62 -3.33
CA GLY A 19 -89.22 -26.71 -4.10
C GLY A 19 -88.35 -27.66 -3.28
N LEU A 20 -88.97 -28.35 -2.33
CA LEU A 20 -88.35 -29.29 -1.39
C LEU A 20 -87.89 -30.60 -2.06
N LEU A 21 -86.84 -31.20 -1.47
CA LEU A 21 -86.58 -32.64 -1.29
C LEU A 21 -85.57 -33.34 -2.22
N LEU A 22 -84.36 -33.62 -1.68
CA LEU A 22 -83.78 -34.95 -1.41
C LEU A 22 -82.32 -34.74 -0.92
N LEU A 23 -82.03 -34.80 0.40
CA LEU A 23 -81.63 -36.01 1.16
C LEU A 23 -80.32 -36.61 0.59
N THR A 24 -79.13 -36.65 1.17
CA THR A 24 -78.52 -36.66 2.54
C THR A 24 -77.00 -36.46 2.31
N VAL A 25 -76.18 -35.88 3.19
CA VAL A 25 -75.43 -36.58 4.25
C VAL A 25 -74.52 -35.56 4.98
N ALA A 26 -74.49 -35.71 6.30
CA ALA A 26 -73.43 -35.32 7.26
C ALA A 26 -73.14 -33.83 7.51
N VAL A 27 -73.88 -33.31 8.49
CA VAL A 27 -73.35 -32.41 9.52
C VAL A 27 -72.23 -33.13 10.27
N THR A 28 -71.00 -32.66 10.16
CA THR A 28 -69.92 -32.99 11.12
C THR A 28 -69.39 -31.70 11.75
N MET A 29 -69.85 -31.52 12.98
CA MET A 29 -69.19 -30.90 14.13
C MET A 29 -68.02 -29.95 13.87
N PHE A 30 -68.31 -28.69 14.14
CA PHE A 30 -67.39 -27.68 14.63
C PHE A 30 -66.81 -28.14 15.98
N VAL A 31 -65.63 -28.75 15.97
CA VAL A 31 -64.74 -28.84 17.14
C VAL A 31 -63.53 -27.99 16.80
N GLY A 32 -63.44 -26.84 17.48
CA GLY A 32 -62.24 -26.02 17.46
C GLY A 32 -61.08 -26.81 18.03
N SER A 33 -60.25 -27.38 17.15
CA SER A 33 -58.86 -27.59 17.46
C SER A 33 -58.20 -26.23 17.41
N GLY A 34 -58.07 -25.61 18.59
CA GLY A 34 -57.02 -24.63 18.80
C GLY A 34 -55.73 -25.28 18.36
N ILE A 35 -55.24 -24.91 17.17
CA ILE A 35 -53.86 -25.17 16.80
C ILE A 35 -53.09 -24.44 17.90
N PRO A 36 -52.39 -25.14 18.82
CA PRO A 36 -51.47 -24.42 19.66
C PRO A 36 -50.55 -23.73 18.67
N ALA A 37 -50.51 -22.40 18.73
CA ALA A 37 -49.42 -21.67 18.14
C ALA A 37 -48.18 -22.32 18.77
N GLN A 38 -47.57 -23.27 18.05
CA GLN A 38 -46.21 -23.66 18.31
C GLN A 38 -45.48 -22.36 18.13
N ALA A 39 -45.18 -21.72 19.26
CA ALA A 39 -44.21 -20.68 19.34
C ALA A 39 -43.01 -21.26 18.60
N GLN A 40 -42.78 -20.79 17.38
CA GLN A 40 -41.50 -20.96 16.77
C GLN A 40 -40.56 -20.40 17.82
N SER A 41 -39.79 -21.28 18.44
CA SER A 41 -38.66 -20.88 19.27
C SER A 41 -37.98 -19.75 18.52
N PRO A 42 -37.59 -18.63 19.18
CA PRO A 42 -36.84 -17.59 18.50
C PRO A 42 -35.73 -18.30 17.73
N LEU A 43 -35.71 -18.10 16.40
CA LEU A 43 -34.72 -18.68 15.50
C LEU A 43 -33.37 -18.58 16.22
N HIS A 44 -32.84 -19.70 16.70
CA HIS A 44 -31.51 -19.72 17.31
C HIS A 44 -30.58 -19.18 16.22
N PRO A 45 -29.94 -18.01 16.41
CA PRO A 45 -29.16 -17.40 15.35
C PRO A 45 -27.96 -18.32 15.11
N MET A 46 -28.09 -19.25 14.14
CA MET A 46 -27.12 -20.30 13.77
C MET A 46 -25.97 -20.36 14.77
N ASP A 47 -26.12 -21.13 15.85
CA ASP A 47 -25.14 -21.26 16.92
C ASP A 47 -23.89 -21.98 16.41
N PHE A 48 -23.17 -21.35 15.51
CA PHE A 48 -21.80 -21.72 15.24
C PHE A 48 -21.03 -21.40 16.53
N PRO A 49 -20.24 -22.33 17.08
CA PRO A 49 -19.35 -22.00 18.17
C PRO A 49 -18.36 -20.92 17.68
N PRO A 50 -18.01 -19.92 18.51
CA PRO A 50 -17.06 -18.86 18.14
C PRO A 50 -15.77 -19.41 17.53
N GLU A 51 -15.29 -20.54 18.05
CA GLU A 51 -14.09 -21.24 17.60
C GLU A 51 -14.19 -21.63 16.13
N GLN A 52 -15.33 -22.14 15.67
CA GLN A 52 -15.52 -22.58 14.29
C GLN A 52 -15.55 -21.41 13.31
N VAL A 53 -16.21 -20.30 13.68
CA VAL A 53 -16.24 -19.09 12.85
C VAL A 53 -14.82 -18.53 12.69
N LEU A 54 -14.06 -18.50 13.80
CA LEU A 54 -12.70 -17.98 13.81
C LEU A 54 -11.71 -18.90 13.08
N GLU A 55 -11.86 -20.22 13.20
CA GLU A 55 -11.04 -21.21 12.48
C GLU A 55 -11.22 -21.08 10.96
N PHE A 56 -12.45 -20.88 10.49
CA PHE A 56 -12.70 -20.64 9.07
C PHE A 56 -12.04 -19.33 8.57
N ALA A 57 -12.11 -18.25 9.36
CA ALA A 57 -11.42 -17.01 9.03
C ALA A 57 -9.90 -17.18 8.97
N HIS A 58 -9.32 -17.96 9.89
CA HIS A 58 -7.90 -18.31 9.89
C HIS A 58 -7.51 -19.16 8.67
N HIS A 59 -8.35 -20.12 8.27
CA HIS A 59 -8.11 -20.93 7.08
C HIS A 59 -8.06 -20.07 5.81
N LEU A 60 -9.04 -19.17 5.61
CA LEU A 60 -9.02 -18.23 4.49
C LEU A 60 -7.78 -17.33 4.52
N PHE A 61 -7.35 -16.90 5.71
CA PHE A 61 -6.12 -16.13 5.86
C PHE A 61 -4.86 -16.91 5.44
N SER A 62 -4.77 -18.19 5.81
CA SER A 62 -3.63 -19.05 5.42
C SER A 62 -3.62 -19.35 3.92
N GLU A 63 -4.79 -19.45 3.29
CA GLU A 63 -4.95 -19.55 1.83
C GLU A 63 -4.71 -18.21 1.10
N GLN A 64 -4.32 -17.16 1.84
CA GLN A 64 -4.08 -15.80 1.32
C GLN A 64 -5.32 -15.13 0.72
N GLU A 65 -6.51 -15.66 1.00
CA GLU A 65 -7.79 -15.06 0.60
C GLU A 65 -8.18 -13.92 1.55
N TYR A 66 -7.31 -12.92 1.64
CA TYR A 66 -7.40 -11.85 2.66
C TYR A 66 -8.75 -11.12 2.67
N PHE A 67 -9.34 -10.87 1.50
CA PHE A 67 -10.63 -10.17 1.41
C PHE A 67 -11.80 -11.01 1.93
N ARG A 68 -11.78 -12.33 1.69
CA ARG A 68 -12.79 -13.24 2.23
C ARG A 68 -12.59 -13.42 3.73
N ALA A 69 -11.33 -13.58 4.16
CA ALA A 69 -10.98 -13.65 5.57
C ALA A 69 -11.45 -12.41 6.36
N ILE A 70 -11.34 -11.19 5.79
CA ILE A 70 -11.87 -9.96 6.41
C ILE A 70 -13.36 -10.08 6.72
N GLY A 71 -14.17 -10.55 5.76
CA GLY A 71 -15.60 -10.73 5.97
C GLY A 71 -15.90 -11.69 7.12
N GLU A 72 -15.14 -12.77 7.24
CA GLU A 72 -15.31 -13.76 8.32
C GLU A 72 -14.84 -13.23 9.69
N TYR A 73 -13.74 -12.49 9.75
CA TYR A 73 -13.34 -11.82 10.99
C TYR A 73 -14.36 -10.74 11.40
N GLN A 74 -14.89 -9.97 10.45
CA GLN A 74 -15.95 -8.99 10.73
C GLN A 74 -17.22 -9.67 11.24
N ARG A 75 -17.58 -10.83 10.68
CA ARG A 75 -18.69 -11.66 11.17
C ARG A 75 -18.44 -12.13 12.59
N PHE A 76 -17.23 -12.58 12.91
CA PHE A 76 -16.85 -12.95 14.29
C PHE A 76 -17.00 -11.79 15.27
N LEU A 77 -16.50 -10.59 14.92
CA LEU A 77 -16.61 -9.40 15.74
C LEU A 77 -18.06 -8.95 15.96
N PHE A 78 -18.93 -9.16 14.96
CA PHE A 78 -20.35 -8.84 15.07
C PHE A 78 -21.11 -9.82 15.96
N LEU A 79 -20.85 -11.13 15.82
CA LEU A 79 -21.55 -12.18 16.57
C LEU A 79 -21.05 -12.33 18.01
N TYR A 80 -19.75 -12.10 18.24
CA TYR A 80 -19.11 -12.32 19.54
C TYR A 80 -18.23 -11.13 19.96
N PRO A 81 -18.81 -9.92 20.12
CA PRO A 81 -18.04 -8.70 20.42
C PRO A 81 -17.26 -8.78 21.75
N ASP A 82 -17.78 -9.49 22.75
CA ASP A 82 -17.17 -9.63 24.08
C ASP A 82 -16.21 -10.82 24.17
N ASN A 83 -16.01 -11.58 23.08
CA ASN A 83 -15.13 -12.75 23.10
C ASN A 83 -13.67 -12.32 23.31
N PRO A 84 -12.88 -13.03 24.15
CA PRO A 84 -11.46 -12.72 24.35
C PRO A 84 -10.61 -12.69 23.06
N GLN A 85 -11.06 -13.38 22.00
CA GLN A 85 -10.43 -13.40 20.67
C GLN A 85 -10.85 -12.25 19.76
N ALA A 86 -11.79 -11.39 20.16
CA ALA A 86 -12.24 -10.26 19.34
C ALA A 86 -11.07 -9.33 18.97
N GLN A 87 -10.21 -8.96 19.92
CA GLN A 87 -9.00 -8.19 19.62
C GLN A 87 -8.06 -8.90 18.62
N ASN A 88 -7.91 -10.23 18.71
CA ASN A 88 -7.10 -10.99 17.74
C ASN A 88 -7.72 -10.90 16.34
N ALA A 89 -9.03 -11.10 16.22
CA ALA A 89 -9.76 -10.98 14.95
C ALA A 89 -9.65 -9.57 14.36
N ALA A 90 -9.78 -8.53 15.18
CA ALA A 90 -9.63 -7.14 14.75
C ALA A 90 -8.23 -6.85 14.21
N LEU A 91 -7.18 -7.34 14.87
CA LEU A 91 -5.81 -7.21 14.37
C LEU A 91 -5.59 -8.02 13.07
N ARG A 92 -6.18 -9.22 12.96
CA ARG A 92 -6.15 -10.02 11.73
C ARG A 92 -6.75 -9.28 10.54
N ILE A 93 -7.81 -8.49 10.73
CA ILE A 93 -8.37 -7.64 9.67
C ILE A 93 -7.31 -6.63 9.18
N VAL A 94 -6.57 -5.99 10.09
CA VAL A 94 -5.48 -5.08 9.71
C VAL A 94 -4.43 -5.83 8.87
N GLN A 95 -4.01 -7.01 9.33
CA GLN A 95 -3.03 -7.85 8.61
C GLN A 95 -3.55 -8.26 7.23
N CYS A 96 -4.83 -8.60 7.09
CA CYS A 96 -5.45 -8.90 5.81
C CYS A 96 -5.39 -7.71 4.86
N TYR A 97 -5.77 -6.51 5.30
CA TYR A 97 -5.69 -5.32 4.46
C TYR A 97 -4.25 -5.02 4.06
N PHE A 98 -3.30 -5.13 5.00
CA PHE A 98 -1.89 -4.94 4.71
C PHE A 98 -1.38 -5.93 3.67
N ARG A 99 -1.56 -7.23 3.89
CA ARG A 99 -1.09 -8.30 2.98
C ARG A 99 -1.82 -8.26 1.63
N GLY A 100 -3.08 -7.86 1.64
CA GLY A 100 -3.88 -7.57 0.44
C GLY A 100 -3.52 -6.24 -0.27
N LYS A 101 -2.46 -5.55 0.17
CA LYS A 101 -1.95 -4.28 -0.40
C LYS A 101 -3.00 -3.16 -0.44
N ARG A 102 -3.97 -3.21 0.46
CA ARG A 102 -4.97 -2.17 0.71
C ARG A 102 -4.49 -1.29 1.84
N TRP A 103 -3.39 -0.56 1.60
CA TRP A 103 -2.67 0.15 2.66
C TRP A 103 -3.50 1.27 3.30
N HIS A 104 -4.36 1.96 2.55
CA HIS A 104 -5.27 2.96 3.13
C HIS A 104 -6.26 2.31 4.11
N GLN A 105 -6.92 1.21 3.71
CA GLN A 105 -7.82 0.47 4.59
C GLN A 105 -7.09 -0.15 5.79
N ALA A 106 -5.84 -0.61 5.60
CA ALA A 106 -5.02 -1.10 6.70
C ALA A 106 -4.74 0.01 7.72
N LEU A 107 -4.48 1.24 7.26
CA LEU A 107 -4.25 2.38 8.13
C LEU A 107 -5.52 2.78 8.90
N GLU A 108 -6.68 2.75 8.26
CA GLU A 108 -7.95 2.98 8.93
C GLU A 108 -8.24 1.90 9.98
N ALA A 109 -8.08 0.63 9.61
CA ALA A 109 -8.34 -0.50 10.48
C ALA A 109 -7.39 -0.53 11.69
N VAL A 110 -6.09 -0.21 11.51
CA VAL A 110 -5.13 -0.18 12.62
C VAL A 110 -5.38 0.98 13.57
N ASN A 111 -5.80 2.14 13.06
CA ASN A 111 -6.18 3.27 13.90
C ASN A 111 -7.46 2.95 14.70
N ALA A 112 -8.42 2.25 14.09
CA ALA A 112 -9.59 1.74 14.80
C ALA A 112 -9.18 0.76 15.90
N PHE A 113 -8.32 -0.22 15.60
CA PHE A 113 -7.80 -1.17 16.58
C PHE A 113 -7.16 -0.47 17.79
N LEU A 114 -6.27 0.49 17.55
CA LEU A 114 -5.57 1.22 18.62
C LEU A 114 -6.49 2.11 19.47
N ARG A 115 -7.62 2.56 18.90
CA ARG A 115 -8.65 3.33 19.61
C ARG A 115 -9.58 2.43 20.42
N ASP A 116 -10.00 1.31 19.84
CA ASP A 116 -11.01 0.42 20.40
C ASP A 116 -10.40 -0.56 21.42
N TYR A 117 -9.12 -0.91 21.27
CA TYR A 117 -8.37 -1.79 22.16
C TYR A 117 -7.06 -1.16 22.70
N PRO A 118 -7.10 0.01 23.36
CA PRO A 118 -5.90 0.77 23.75
C PRO A 118 -5.06 0.10 24.85
N GLN A 119 -5.60 -0.90 25.54
CA GLN A 119 -4.90 -1.67 26.59
C GLN A 119 -4.58 -3.11 26.15
N SER A 120 -4.75 -3.42 24.85
CA SER A 120 -4.46 -4.76 24.33
C SER A 120 -2.98 -5.07 24.45
N SER A 121 -2.65 -6.32 24.82
CA SER A 121 -1.28 -6.83 24.73
C SER A 121 -0.74 -6.81 23.28
N LEU A 122 -1.63 -6.72 22.29
CA LEU A 122 -1.31 -6.63 20.87
C LEU A 122 -1.07 -5.20 20.39
N GLN A 123 -1.17 -4.18 21.25
CA GLN A 123 -1.01 -2.78 20.85
C GLN A 123 0.34 -2.50 20.15
N TRP A 124 1.41 -3.17 20.58
CA TRP A 124 2.74 -2.99 20.00
C TRP A 124 2.81 -3.54 18.59
N GLU A 125 2.21 -4.71 18.37
CA GLU A 125 2.08 -5.30 17.05
C GLU A 125 1.24 -4.41 16.13
N ALA A 126 0.14 -3.84 16.64
CA ALA A 126 -0.69 -2.91 15.88
C ALA A 126 0.07 -1.63 15.51
N ARG A 127 0.77 -0.99 16.45
CA ARG A 127 1.63 0.19 16.17
C ARG A 127 2.70 -0.14 15.13
N PHE A 128 3.30 -1.33 15.23
CA PHE A 128 4.28 -1.79 14.25
C PHE A 128 3.68 -1.93 12.85
N LEU A 129 2.48 -2.52 12.76
CA LEU A 129 1.75 -2.66 11.51
C LEU A 129 1.32 -1.31 10.94
N LYS A 130 0.96 -0.34 11.79
CA LYS A 130 0.70 1.06 11.41
C LYS A 130 1.95 1.70 10.79
N ALA A 131 3.10 1.59 11.46
CA ALA A 131 4.37 2.12 10.95
C ALA A 131 4.73 1.53 9.58
N ARG A 132 4.59 0.21 9.41
CA ARG A 132 4.79 -0.45 8.10
C ARG A 132 3.82 0.06 7.04
N THR A 133 2.55 0.20 7.40
CA THR A 133 1.51 0.69 6.49
C THR A 133 1.81 2.09 6.00
N LEU A 134 2.25 2.97 6.91
CA LEU A 134 2.70 4.32 6.57
C LEU A 134 3.91 4.29 5.62
N GLY A 135 4.85 3.37 5.84
CA GLY A 135 5.99 3.15 4.94
C GLY A 135 5.57 2.76 3.52
N GLU A 136 4.62 1.82 3.37
CA GLU A 136 4.09 1.41 2.06
C GLU A 136 3.31 2.55 1.36
N LEU A 137 2.74 3.47 2.13
CA LEU A 137 2.08 4.68 1.62
C LEU A 137 3.07 5.80 1.24
N GLY A 138 4.39 5.59 1.36
CA GLY A 138 5.40 6.61 1.14
C GLY A 138 5.49 7.66 2.26
N ARG A 139 4.80 7.45 3.39
CA ARG A 139 4.78 8.34 4.56
C ARG A 139 5.89 7.97 5.52
N GLY A 140 7.13 8.01 5.03
CA GLY A 140 8.32 7.52 5.74
C GLY A 140 8.59 8.21 7.08
N GLU A 141 8.39 9.53 7.14
CA GLU A 141 8.56 10.29 8.40
C GLU A 141 7.58 9.83 9.49
N GLU A 142 6.31 9.66 9.15
CA GLU A 142 5.29 9.21 10.09
C GLU A 142 5.54 7.76 10.52
N ALA A 143 5.96 6.90 9.59
CA ALA A 143 6.38 5.54 9.92
C ALA A 143 7.51 5.52 10.96
N ARG A 144 8.53 6.38 10.78
CA ARG A 144 9.64 6.51 11.73
C ARG A 144 9.20 7.05 13.09
N LYS A 145 8.22 7.97 13.15
CA LYS A 145 7.64 8.43 14.41
C LYS A 145 6.97 7.30 15.19
N GLU A 146 6.20 6.45 14.51
CA GLU A 146 5.56 5.27 15.13
C GLU A 146 6.60 4.25 15.62
N TYR A 147 7.67 4.00 14.86
CA TYR A 147 8.78 3.16 15.34
C TYR A 147 9.52 3.80 16.52
N GLY A 148 9.71 5.12 16.53
CA GLY A 148 10.30 5.86 17.63
C GLY A 148 9.52 5.67 18.93
N ALA A 149 8.19 5.77 18.89
CA ALA A 149 7.34 5.50 20.04
C ALA A 149 7.51 4.06 20.57
N ILE A 150 7.65 3.06 19.70
CA ILE A 150 7.91 1.67 20.11
C ILE A 150 9.27 1.54 20.80
N ILE A 151 10.28 2.28 20.35
CA ILE A 151 11.61 2.29 20.95
C ILE A 151 11.57 2.94 22.34
N GLU A 152 10.85 4.05 22.49
CA GLU A 152 10.67 4.77 23.75
C GLU A 152 9.93 3.91 24.79
N ASP A 153 8.87 3.21 24.36
CA ASP A 153 8.04 2.38 25.23
C ASP A 153 8.71 1.05 25.66
N GLN A 154 9.83 0.67 25.04
CA GLN A 154 10.65 -0.53 25.33
C GLN A 154 9.87 -1.83 25.63
N PRO A 155 9.00 -2.30 24.72
CA PRO A 155 8.20 -3.52 24.93
C PRO A 155 9.01 -4.83 24.88
N GLY A 156 10.30 -4.76 24.52
CA GLY A 156 11.22 -5.89 24.47
C GLY A 156 12.26 -5.77 23.35
N ARG A 157 13.44 -6.38 23.56
CA ARG A 157 14.60 -6.23 22.66
C ARG A 157 14.32 -6.61 21.20
N PRO A 158 13.64 -7.73 20.87
CA PRO A 158 13.41 -8.11 19.47
C PRO A 158 12.62 -7.05 18.68
N LEU A 159 11.58 -6.46 19.29
CA LEU A 159 10.75 -5.46 18.61
C LEU A 159 11.47 -4.12 18.45
N VAL A 160 12.24 -3.72 19.47
CA VAL A 160 13.09 -2.52 19.42
C VAL A 160 14.17 -2.64 18.34
N ALA A 161 14.80 -3.80 18.22
CA ALA A 161 15.79 -4.06 17.17
C ALA A 161 15.18 -4.02 15.76
N GLU A 162 13.99 -4.58 15.57
CA GLU A 162 13.27 -4.50 14.29
C GLU A 162 12.88 -3.06 13.95
N ALA A 163 12.43 -2.28 14.94
CA ALA A 163 12.12 -0.86 14.78
C ALA A 163 13.34 -0.05 14.33
N TRP A 164 14.49 -0.22 14.99
CA TRP A 164 15.75 0.42 14.57
C TRP A 164 16.17 0.04 13.15
N TYR A 165 16.08 -1.25 12.82
CA TYR A 165 16.38 -1.75 11.49
C TYR A 165 15.50 -1.08 10.42
N LEU A 166 14.19 -1.00 10.67
CA LEU A 166 13.24 -0.41 9.72
C LEU A 166 13.36 1.11 9.61
N ILE A 167 13.68 1.82 10.68
CA ILE A 167 14.03 3.25 10.63
C ILE A 167 15.26 3.45 9.74
N GLY A 168 16.32 2.66 9.96
CA GLY A 168 17.54 2.73 9.17
C GLY A 168 17.31 2.45 7.69
N LEU A 169 16.55 1.40 7.38
CA LEU A 169 16.15 1.08 6.01
C LEU A 169 15.30 2.18 5.37
N SER A 170 14.41 2.81 6.15
CA SER A 170 13.56 3.92 5.71
C SER A 170 14.42 5.12 5.29
N TYR A 171 15.40 5.52 6.12
CA TYR A 171 16.35 6.57 5.77
C TYR A 171 17.23 6.20 4.57
N ALA A 172 17.70 4.95 4.47
CA ALA A 172 18.52 4.50 3.35
C ALA A 172 17.77 4.60 2.00
N LYS A 173 16.47 4.28 2.00
CA LYS A 173 15.62 4.44 0.80
C LYS A 173 15.42 5.90 0.41
N GLU A 174 15.44 6.82 1.36
CA GLU A 174 15.36 8.27 1.14
C GLU A 174 16.72 8.90 0.76
N GLY A 175 17.81 8.11 0.70
CA GLY A 175 19.17 8.62 0.46
C GLY A 175 19.75 9.40 1.65
N ARG A 176 19.15 9.28 2.83
CA ARG A 176 19.61 9.92 4.07
C ARG A 176 20.61 9.02 4.78
N TRP A 177 21.83 9.00 4.23
CA TRP A 177 22.86 8.01 4.55
C TRP A 177 23.33 8.05 6.00
N LEU A 178 23.54 9.26 6.54
CA LEU A 178 24.02 9.44 7.91
C LEU A 178 23.00 8.92 8.92
N GLU A 179 21.74 9.31 8.77
CA GLU A 179 20.65 8.89 9.65
C GLU A 179 20.34 7.40 9.52
N ALA A 180 20.48 6.85 8.30
CA ALA A 180 20.39 5.41 8.07
C ALA A 180 21.44 4.65 8.87
N ASP A 181 22.71 5.05 8.77
CA ASP A 181 23.81 4.38 9.48
C ASP A 181 23.68 4.48 11.00
N GLN A 182 23.30 5.66 11.51
CA GLN A 182 23.06 5.88 12.94
C GLN A 182 21.99 4.95 13.50
N ALA A 183 20.86 4.81 12.80
CA ALA A 183 19.76 3.94 13.22
C ALA A 183 20.13 2.45 13.10
N LEU A 184 20.79 2.04 12.02
CA LEU A 184 21.24 0.65 11.84
C LEU A 184 22.28 0.23 12.88
N SER A 185 23.10 1.17 13.37
CA SER A 185 24.09 0.93 14.42
C SER A 185 23.47 0.60 15.79
N GLN A 186 22.18 0.90 16.00
CA GLN A 186 21.47 0.53 17.23
C GLN A 186 21.04 -0.95 17.27
N VAL A 187 21.11 -1.64 16.13
CA VAL A 187 20.86 -3.08 16.02
C VAL A 187 22.11 -3.82 16.52
N GLY A 188 21.98 -4.52 17.64
CA GLY A 188 23.07 -5.22 18.33
C GLY A 188 23.42 -6.56 17.67
N SER A 189 24.62 -7.08 17.95
CA SER A 189 25.14 -8.31 17.31
C SER A 189 24.26 -9.55 17.51
N GLU A 190 23.58 -9.62 18.65
CA GLU A 190 22.71 -10.74 19.02
C GLU A 190 21.28 -10.59 18.48
N ASP A 191 20.94 -9.45 17.86
CA ASP A 191 19.59 -9.21 17.35
C ASP A 191 19.38 -9.94 16.01
N LEU A 192 18.16 -10.46 15.80
CA LEU A 192 17.74 -11.15 14.57
C LEU A 192 18.05 -10.38 13.28
N PHE A 193 17.98 -9.04 13.33
CA PHE A 193 18.16 -8.17 12.18
C PHE A 193 19.62 -7.72 11.97
N TYR A 194 20.56 -8.11 12.83
CA TYR A 194 21.95 -7.62 12.78
C TYR A 194 22.63 -7.87 11.43
N ALA A 195 22.59 -9.10 10.93
CA ALA A 195 23.21 -9.46 9.66
C ALA A 195 22.62 -8.66 8.48
N ARG A 196 21.31 -8.41 8.51
CA ARG A 196 20.63 -7.56 7.52
C ARG A 196 21.02 -6.10 7.67
N ALA A 197 21.07 -5.59 8.90
CA ALA A 197 21.47 -4.23 9.20
C ALA A 197 22.88 -3.95 8.67
N LYS A 198 23.84 -4.86 8.91
CA LYS A 198 25.21 -4.76 8.40
C LYS A 198 25.30 -4.73 6.88
N LYS A 199 24.47 -5.52 6.19
CA LYS A 199 24.40 -5.47 4.72
C LYS A 199 23.83 -4.16 4.21
N VAL A 200 22.80 -3.61 4.87
CA VAL A 200 22.28 -2.29 4.51
C VAL A 200 23.32 -1.20 4.80
N GLN A 201 24.03 -1.25 5.94
CA GLN A 201 25.12 -0.30 6.25
C GLN A 201 26.23 -0.33 5.19
N GLN A 202 26.60 -1.50 4.69
CA GLN A 202 27.56 -1.62 3.60
C GLN A 202 27.07 -0.89 2.33
N ILE A 203 25.80 -1.09 1.95
CA ILE A 203 25.21 -0.38 0.81
C ILE A 203 25.19 1.13 1.07
N VAL A 204 24.79 1.56 2.27
CA VAL A 204 24.76 2.98 2.67
C VAL A 204 26.15 3.60 2.56
N ALA A 205 27.20 2.94 3.02
CA ALA A 205 28.57 3.43 2.93
C ALA A 205 28.99 3.60 1.46
N GLU A 206 28.80 2.58 0.63
CA GLU A 206 29.14 2.62 -0.80
C GLU A 206 28.37 3.71 -1.57
N GLU A 207 27.07 3.87 -1.32
CA GLU A 207 26.25 4.87 -2.00
C GLU A 207 26.49 6.29 -1.46
N SER A 208 26.91 6.45 -0.20
CA SER A 208 27.27 7.77 0.36
C SER A 208 28.49 8.39 -0.30
N GLU A 209 29.39 7.56 -0.83
CA GLU A 209 30.56 7.97 -1.59
C GLU A 209 30.28 8.14 -3.11
N ALA A 210 29.13 7.65 -3.58
CA ALA A 210 28.77 7.68 -4.99
C ALA A 210 28.53 9.12 -5.46
N LYS A 211 29.30 9.56 -6.46
CA LYS A 211 29.22 10.93 -7.00
C LYS A 211 28.06 11.07 -7.97
N ARG A 212 27.06 11.87 -7.58
CA ARG A 212 26.05 12.40 -8.51
C ARG A 212 26.70 13.43 -9.45
N LYS A 213 26.14 13.55 -10.65
CA LYS A 213 26.60 14.50 -11.66
C LYS A 213 25.74 15.77 -11.59
N ASP A 214 26.36 16.94 -11.67
CA ASP A 214 25.63 18.22 -11.70
C ASP A 214 25.19 18.52 -13.15
N PRO A 215 23.88 18.63 -13.43
CA PRO A 215 23.38 18.97 -14.76
C PRO A 215 23.85 20.34 -15.25
N SER A 216 23.96 21.33 -14.36
CA SER A 216 24.38 22.69 -14.70
C SER A 216 25.84 22.72 -15.12
N LEU A 217 26.70 22.01 -14.37
CA LEU A 217 28.11 21.86 -14.72
C LEU A 217 28.28 21.12 -16.06
N ALA A 218 27.50 20.08 -16.31
CA ALA A 218 27.52 19.37 -17.59
C ALA A 218 27.17 20.31 -18.76
N GLY A 219 26.14 21.15 -18.60
CA GLY A 219 25.75 22.17 -19.58
C GLY A 219 26.84 23.22 -19.79
N PHE A 220 27.39 23.75 -18.69
CA PHE A 220 28.48 24.74 -18.75
C PHE A 220 29.72 24.21 -19.47
N LEU A 221 30.14 22.98 -19.17
CA LEU A 221 31.27 22.34 -19.85
C LEU A 221 30.99 22.17 -21.35
N ALA A 222 29.79 21.72 -21.72
CA ALA A 222 29.39 21.62 -23.13
C ALA A 222 29.34 22.98 -23.86
N ALA A 223 29.01 24.06 -23.14
CA ALA A 223 29.01 25.43 -23.65
C ALA A 223 30.42 26.06 -23.74
N LEU A 224 31.44 25.46 -23.12
CA LEU A 224 32.83 25.85 -23.38
C LEU A 224 33.41 25.07 -24.55
N LEU A 225 33.12 23.77 -24.59
CA LEU A 225 33.68 22.85 -25.56
C LEU A 225 32.63 21.79 -25.93
N PRO A 226 32.21 21.70 -27.21
CA PRO A 226 31.28 20.67 -27.65
C PRO A 226 31.75 19.27 -27.24
N GLY A 227 30.87 18.54 -26.52
CA GLY A 227 31.14 17.20 -26.02
C GLY A 227 31.77 17.11 -24.63
N ALA A 228 32.29 18.20 -24.05
CA ALA A 228 32.89 18.15 -22.71
C ALA A 228 31.89 17.79 -21.61
N GLY A 229 30.64 18.25 -21.72
CA GLY A 229 29.56 17.83 -20.82
C GLY A 229 29.25 16.33 -20.90
N HIS A 230 29.33 15.72 -22.10
CA HIS A 230 29.17 14.29 -22.28
C HIS A 230 30.34 13.49 -21.71
N LEU A 231 31.58 13.99 -21.82
CA LEU A 231 32.75 13.39 -21.16
C LEU A 231 32.59 13.39 -19.63
N TYR A 232 32.12 14.50 -19.06
CA TYR A 232 31.84 14.61 -17.63
C TYR A 232 30.84 13.55 -17.14
N CYS A 233 29.86 13.20 -17.98
CA CYS A 233 28.89 12.13 -17.73
C CYS A 233 29.37 10.74 -18.16
N ASP A 234 30.68 10.54 -18.35
CA ASP A 234 31.30 9.26 -18.72
C ASP A 234 30.80 8.68 -20.07
N ARG A 235 30.49 9.57 -21.03
CA ARG A 235 30.03 9.22 -22.39
C ARG A 235 31.01 9.68 -23.47
N PRO A 236 32.16 9.00 -23.64
CA PRO A 236 33.20 9.43 -24.58
C PRO A 236 32.77 9.37 -26.05
N ARG A 237 31.89 8.41 -26.41
CA ARG A 237 31.38 8.31 -27.79
C ARG A 237 30.52 9.51 -28.16
N ASP A 238 29.57 9.87 -27.30
CA ASP A 238 28.72 11.04 -27.47
C ASP A 238 29.56 12.33 -27.53
N ALA A 239 30.57 12.45 -26.67
CA ALA A 239 31.48 13.57 -26.67
C ALA A 239 32.25 13.73 -27.99
N ALA A 240 32.81 12.63 -28.50
CA ALA A 240 33.55 12.64 -29.76
C ALA A 240 32.65 13.06 -30.93
N ILE A 241 31.41 12.55 -30.99
CA ILE A 241 30.42 12.92 -31.99
C ILE A 241 30.13 14.43 -31.89
N ALA A 242 29.81 14.93 -30.69
CA ALA A 242 29.51 16.33 -30.48
C ALA A 242 30.68 17.25 -30.88
N PHE A 243 31.91 16.88 -30.53
CA PHE A 243 33.11 17.63 -30.88
C PHE A 243 33.36 17.66 -32.39
N VAL A 244 33.40 16.49 -33.04
CA VAL A 244 33.73 16.36 -34.47
C VAL A 244 32.66 17.02 -35.34
N PHE A 245 31.38 16.73 -35.10
CA PHE A 245 30.31 17.30 -35.94
C PHE A 245 30.24 18.82 -35.78
N THR A 246 30.24 19.33 -34.55
CA THR A 246 30.14 20.78 -34.31
C THR A 246 31.38 21.51 -34.83
N GLY A 247 32.58 20.94 -34.64
CA GLY A 247 33.82 21.50 -35.16
C GLY A 247 33.86 21.54 -36.68
N ALA A 248 33.41 20.47 -37.35
CA ALA A 248 33.34 20.43 -38.81
C ALA A 248 32.37 21.48 -39.38
N PHE A 249 31.18 21.62 -38.79
CA PHE A 249 30.21 22.64 -39.22
C PHE A 249 30.68 24.06 -38.92
N ALA A 250 31.34 24.29 -37.77
CA ALA A 250 31.94 25.58 -37.46
C ALA A 250 33.07 25.94 -38.45
N TRP A 251 33.93 24.98 -38.79
CA TRP A 251 34.96 25.16 -39.82
C TRP A 251 34.35 25.46 -41.19
N ALA A 252 33.35 24.70 -41.62
CA ALA A 252 32.67 24.92 -42.89
C ALA A 252 31.98 26.30 -42.94
N THR A 253 31.40 26.74 -41.82
CA THR A 253 30.82 28.08 -41.69
C THR A 253 31.88 29.16 -41.85
N TYR A 254 33.03 29.01 -41.16
CA TYR A 254 34.15 29.94 -41.28
C TYR A 254 34.68 30.03 -42.72
N GLU A 255 34.89 28.89 -43.36
CA GLU A 255 35.38 28.83 -44.74
C GLU A 255 34.40 29.48 -45.73
N ALA A 256 33.09 29.25 -45.55
CA ALA A 256 32.07 29.86 -46.41
C ALA A 256 32.11 31.40 -46.36
N PHE A 257 32.30 31.98 -45.17
CA PHE A 257 32.46 33.44 -45.05
C PHE A 257 33.80 33.93 -45.61
N ASN A 258 34.87 33.17 -45.43
CA ASN A 258 36.20 33.54 -45.93
C ASN A 258 36.30 33.51 -47.47
N GLN A 259 35.42 32.75 -48.13
CA GLN A 259 35.30 32.68 -49.60
C GLN A 259 34.16 33.58 -50.16
N ASP A 260 33.66 34.54 -49.39
CA ASP A 260 32.56 35.44 -49.79
C ASP A 260 31.24 34.74 -50.18
N HIS A 261 31.02 33.50 -49.71
CA HIS A 261 29.78 32.75 -49.92
C HIS A 261 28.74 33.03 -48.81
N GLU A 262 28.32 34.29 -48.68
CA GLU A 262 27.50 34.78 -47.56
C GLU A 262 26.22 33.97 -47.33
N GLY A 263 25.46 33.66 -48.38
CA GLY A 263 24.20 32.91 -48.26
C GLY A 263 24.39 31.49 -47.69
N VAL A 264 25.44 30.80 -48.12
CA VAL A 264 25.81 29.46 -47.60
C VAL A 264 26.35 29.59 -46.18
N GLY A 265 27.17 30.61 -45.90
CA GLY A 265 27.71 30.89 -44.57
C GLY A 265 26.62 31.12 -43.53
N VAL A 266 25.61 31.95 -43.83
CA VAL A 266 24.47 32.18 -42.93
C VAL A 266 23.67 30.90 -42.70
N GLY A 267 23.41 30.10 -43.74
CA GLY A 267 22.73 28.82 -43.61
C GLY A 267 23.49 27.85 -42.69
N LEU A 268 24.80 27.69 -42.90
CA LEU A 268 25.65 26.84 -42.08
C LEU A 268 25.79 27.36 -40.64
N ALA A 269 25.83 28.68 -40.44
CA ALA A 269 25.88 29.28 -39.11
C ALA A 269 24.63 28.94 -38.28
N LEU A 270 23.43 29.03 -38.88
CA LEU A 270 22.19 28.66 -38.21
C LEU A 270 22.16 27.17 -37.84
N VAL A 271 22.61 26.30 -38.75
CA VAL A 271 22.73 24.86 -38.49
C VAL A 271 23.73 24.61 -37.36
N THR A 272 24.91 25.23 -37.41
CA THR A 272 25.95 25.11 -36.37
C THR A 272 25.42 25.55 -35.01
N ALA A 273 24.73 26.69 -34.95
CA ALA A 273 24.12 27.20 -33.72
C ALA A 273 23.07 26.24 -33.15
N ALA A 274 22.22 25.65 -34.00
CA ALA A 274 21.23 24.66 -33.59
C ALA A 274 21.87 23.40 -33.00
N PHE A 275 22.88 22.83 -33.68
CA PHE A 275 23.62 21.66 -33.18
C PHE A 275 24.39 21.97 -31.89
N TYR A 276 25.01 23.15 -31.81
CA TYR A 276 25.72 23.61 -30.63
C TYR A 276 24.79 23.70 -29.41
N GLY A 277 23.65 24.39 -29.54
CA GLY A 277 22.63 24.46 -28.48
C GLY A 277 22.06 23.08 -28.11
N GLY A 278 21.82 22.23 -29.11
CA GLY A 278 21.39 20.84 -28.91
C GLY A 278 22.39 20.01 -28.10
N ASN A 279 23.70 20.21 -28.30
CA ASN A 279 24.74 19.52 -27.53
C ASN A 279 24.74 19.91 -26.05
N ILE A 280 24.56 21.20 -25.74
CA ILE A 280 24.43 21.68 -24.35
C ILE A 280 23.20 21.03 -23.70
N TYR A 281 22.04 21.11 -24.36
CA TYR A 281 20.82 20.49 -23.85
C TYR A 281 20.98 18.98 -23.64
N SER A 282 21.62 18.30 -24.60
CA SER A 282 21.90 16.86 -24.53
C SER A 282 22.80 16.51 -23.33
N ALA A 283 23.84 17.29 -23.05
CA ALA A 283 24.72 17.07 -21.91
C ALA A 283 23.98 17.18 -20.57
N VAL A 284 23.14 18.21 -20.41
CA VAL A 284 22.28 18.39 -19.22
C VAL A 284 21.35 17.18 -19.04
N ASN A 285 20.68 16.75 -20.11
CA ASN A 285 19.73 15.63 -20.05
C ASN A 285 20.43 14.29 -19.75
N VAL A 286 21.63 14.07 -20.28
CA VAL A 286 22.45 12.89 -19.97
C VAL A 286 22.84 12.87 -18.49
N SER A 287 23.17 14.03 -17.91
CA SER A 287 23.48 14.14 -16.48
C SER A 287 22.29 13.76 -15.59
N HIS A 288 21.08 14.24 -15.92
CA HIS A 288 19.85 13.80 -15.25
C HIS A 288 19.65 12.28 -15.36
N LYS A 289 19.74 11.73 -16.57
CA LYS A 289 19.60 10.27 -16.79
C LYS A 289 20.64 9.45 -16.05
N TYR A 290 21.86 9.96 -15.90
CA TYR A 290 22.88 9.32 -15.08
C TYR A 290 22.41 9.25 -13.63
N ASN A 291 21.99 10.38 -13.05
CA ASN A 291 21.52 10.42 -11.67
C ASN A 291 20.29 9.54 -11.45
N ASP A 292 19.30 9.56 -12.34
CA ASP A 292 18.09 8.73 -12.20
C ASP A 292 18.44 7.23 -12.19
N ARG A 293 19.40 6.80 -13.01
CA ARG A 293 19.90 5.41 -13.03
C ARG A 293 20.60 5.04 -11.73
N GLU A 294 21.40 5.93 -11.17
CA GLU A 294 22.05 5.70 -9.88
C GLU A 294 21.02 5.55 -8.76
N GLU A 295 19.95 6.35 -8.77
CA GLU A 295 18.85 6.23 -7.81
C GLU A 295 18.08 4.92 -7.97
N GLN A 296 17.76 4.52 -9.21
CA GLN A 296 17.12 3.23 -9.47
C GLN A 296 17.99 2.06 -9.00
N ARG A 297 19.29 2.08 -9.32
CA ARG A 297 20.25 1.07 -8.84
C ARG A 297 20.24 1.00 -7.32
N GLN A 298 20.28 2.13 -6.63
CA GLN A 298 20.19 2.19 -5.17
C GLN A 298 18.90 1.52 -4.67
N GLN A 299 17.75 1.88 -5.23
CA GLN A 299 16.46 1.30 -4.83
C GLN A 299 16.41 -0.22 -5.06
N GLU A 300 16.94 -0.70 -6.18
CA GLU A 300 17.03 -2.13 -6.49
C GLU A 300 17.92 -2.88 -5.50
N ARG A 301 19.06 -2.30 -5.11
CA ARG A 301 19.96 -2.87 -4.11
C ARG A 301 19.31 -2.96 -2.73
N LEU A 302 18.48 -1.98 -2.37
CA LEU A 302 17.78 -1.94 -1.08
C LEU A 302 16.48 -2.76 -1.07
N ALA A 303 15.88 -3.07 -2.24
CA ALA A 303 14.60 -3.74 -2.35
C ALA A 303 14.49 -5.10 -1.60
N PRO A 304 15.50 -5.99 -1.62
CA PRO A 304 15.44 -7.25 -0.89
C PRO A 304 15.31 -7.07 0.62
N TYR A 305 15.84 -5.98 1.16
CA TYR A 305 15.86 -5.70 2.60
C TYR A 305 14.52 -5.17 3.13
N GLY A 306 13.65 -4.66 2.24
CA GLY A 306 12.28 -4.28 2.60
C GLY A 306 11.29 -5.44 2.68
N LYS A 307 11.59 -6.58 2.05
CA LYS A 307 10.71 -7.75 2.02
C LYS A 307 10.89 -8.60 3.28
N ILE A 308 10.41 -8.10 4.42
CA ILE A 308 10.37 -8.86 5.67
C ILE A 308 9.13 -9.76 5.65
N SER A 309 9.35 -11.07 5.49
CA SER A 309 8.29 -12.07 5.60
C SER A 309 7.69 -12.04 7.00
N PHE A 310 6.36 -12.00 7.06
CA PHE A 310 5.55 -11.95 8.28
C PHE A 310 5.61 -13.24 9.10
N ASP A 311 6.15 -14.32 8.53
CA ASP A 311 6.04 -15.67 9.07
C ASP A 311 7.29 -16.12 9.83
N GLN A 312 8.27 -15.23 10.05
CA GLN A 312 9.26 -15.53 11.07
C GLN A 312 8.53 -15.56 12.41
N PRO A 313 8.58 -16.69 13.15
CA PRO A 313 7.93 -16.76 14.43
C PRO A 313 8.51 -15.64 15.28
N ARG A 314 7.69 -14.61 15.53
CA ARG A 314 7.97 -13.68 16.61
C ARG A 314 8.05 -14.60 17.83
N ALA A 315 9.24 -14.70 18.41
CA ALA A 315 9.45 -15.45 19.64
C ALA A 315 8.24 -15.14 20.54
N PRO A 316 7.54 -16.16 21.04
CA PRO A 316 6.21 -16.00 21.58
C PRO A 316 6.24 -14.81 22.53
N SER A 317 5.51 -13.75 22.18
CA SER A 317 5.05 -12.81 23.20
C SER A 317 4.52 -13.70 24.30
N VAL A 318 5.07 -13.58 25.49
CA VAL A 318 4.72 -14.39 26.66
C VAL A 318 3.20 -14.38 26.79
N SER A 319 2.61 -15.37 26.15
CA SER A 319 1.22 -15.73 26.13
C SER A 319 1.38 -17.22 26.27
N LEU A 320 1.22 -17.69 27.50
CA LEU A 320 1.03 -19.10 27.75
C LEU A 320 -0.16 -19.52 26.88
N SER A 321 0.10 -20.02 25.67
CA SER A 321 -0.83 -20.95 25.05
C SER A 321 -0.63 -22.25 25.80
N LEU A 322 -1.34 -22.40 26.92
CA LEU A 322 -1.62 -23.72 27.46
C LEU A 322 -2.39 -24.47 26.37
N LYS A 323 -1.66 -25.25 25.58
CA LYS A 323 -2.24 -26.35 24.81
C LYS A 323 -2.71 -27.36 25.85
N PHE A 324 -3.97 -27.25 26.28
CA PHE A 324 -4.63 -28.37 26.93
C PHE A 324 -4.92 -29.41 25.85
N PHE A 325 -4.13 -30.48 25.86
CA PHE A 325 -4.59 -31.76 25.35
C PHE A 325 -5.64 -32.28 26.34
N PHE A 326 -6.89 -32.37 25.91
CA PHE A 326 -7.88 -33.29 26.46
C PHE A 326 -8.55 -34.01 25.30
#